data_AF-A0ABD3XTT0-F1
#
_entry.id   AF-A0ABD3XTT0-F1
#
_cell.length_a   1.000
_cell.length_b   1.000
_cell.length_c   1.000
_cell.angle_alpha   90.00
_cell.angle_beta   90.00
_cell.angle_gamma   90.00
#
_symmetry.space_group_name_H-M   'P 1'
#
loop_
_entity.id
_entity.type
_entity.pdbx_description
1 polymer ?
#
loop_
_entity_poly.entity_id
_entity_poly.type
_entity_poly.pdbx_seq_one_letter_code
_entity_poly.pdbx_strand_id
1 'polypeptide(L)'
;MVGLWTPGSSLPPVVNEDTLIYFVAHCTQMLHLTYKYIKLYLAGIRHSYLQLDVSTPLSNISSLLRLQNILKGVRKVQGDSRQKRLPITYDILCNIWQCLEHYGLSEYTKLLLQTACALAFYGFLRCGEFTIRGTRFSTATNLCMSDIIFHMDKRLFVLHLKASKTDVFRRGVNVSINAMNRDVLVCPYRVMKNFHHIRTLAGARACDPLFLMDNGRALSRTFFITTVKAVLSRLGYDSQCYNGHSFRMGVATSAVKAGIPDHLIQTLGRWSSNTYCRYINVHPDRISFAQRQMSQRDINN
;
A
#
# COMPACT_ATOMS: atom_id res chain seq x y z
N MET A 1 2.51 17.97 43.52
CA MET A 1 3.86 17.62 43.00
C MET A 1 3.71 16.37 42.15
N VAL A 2 3.97 16.46 40.85
CA VAL A 2 3.89 15.32 39.93
C VAL A 2 5.20 14.56 40.07
N GLY A 3 5.17 13.37 40.67
CA GLY A 3 6.35 12.53 40.86
C GLY A 3 6.98 12.19 39.50
N LEU A 4 8.26 12.52 39.35
CA LEU A 4 9.06 12.10 38.19
C LEU A 4 9.21 10.58 38.22
N TRP A 5 8.85 9.94 37.12
CA TRP A 5 8.95 8.50 36.93
C TRP A 5 10.42 8.05 37.00
N THR A 6 10.71 7.04 37.82
CA THR A 6 12.02 6.37 37.86
C THR A 6 11.92 5.04 37.08
N PRO A 7 12.92 4.70 36.25
CA PRO A 7 12.96 3.39 35.59
C PRO A 7 13.12 2.29 36.64
N GLY A 8 12.03 1.57 36.96
CA GLY A 8 12.02 0.49 37.95
C GLY A 8 10.74 0.35 38.78
N SER A 9 9.85 1.35 38.78
CA SER A 9 8.54 1.23 39.44
C SER A 9 7.56 0.39 38.61
N SER A 10 6.93 -0.61 39.23
CA SER A 10 5.99 -1.55 38.60
C SER A 10 4.67 -0.94 38.13
N LEU A 11 4.34 0.29 38.56
CA LEU A 11 3.10 0.99 38.23
C LEU A 11 3.38 2.22 37.35
N PRO A 12 2.55 2.46 36.30
CA PRO A 12 2.67 3.63 35.46
C PRO A 12 2.25 4.90 36.23
N PRO A 13 2.73 6.09 35.84
CA PRO A 13 2.39 7.34 36.53
C PRO A 13 0.88 7.61 36.52
N VAL A 14 0.35 8.28 37.53
CA VAL A 14 -1.08 8.68 37.51
C VAL A 14 -1.27 9.77 36.46
N VAL A 15 -2.07 9.49 35.44
CA VAL A 15 -2.38 10.44 34.37
C VAL A 15 -3.79 10.97 34.57
N ASN A 16 -3.96 12.30 34.48
CA ASN A 16 -5.24 12.99 34.49
C ASN A 16 -5.45 13.76 33.16
N GLU A 17 -6.63 14.36 32.98
CA GLU A 17 -6.95 15.09 31.74
C GLU A 17 -6.01 16.27 31.48
N ASP A 18 -5.62 17.02 32.53
CA ASP A 18 -4.70 18.16 32.39
C ASP A 18 -3.32 17.74 31.87
N THR A 19 -2.75 16.66 32.41
CA THR A 19 -1.48 16.10 31.93
C THR A 19 -1.56 15.68 30.46
N LEU A 20 -2.68 15.09 30.04
CA LEU A 20 -2.90 14.72 28.63
C LEU A 20 -3.03 15.95 27.73
N ILE A 21 -3.66 17.01 28.21
CA ILE A 21 -3.77 18.29 27.52
C ILE A 21 -2.38 18.92 27.34
N TYR A 22 -1.58 18.99 28.41
CA TYR A 22 -0.20 19.49 28.34
C TYR A 22 0.65 18.66 27.40
N PHE A 23 0.48 17.33 27.41
CA PHE A 23 1.16 16.43 26.48
C PHE A 23 0.80 16.73 25.02
N VAL A 24 -0.50 16.92 24.71
CA VAL A 24 -0.96 17.29 23.36
C VAL A 24 -0.41 18.65 22.93
N ALA A 25 -0.43 19.64 23.83
CA ALA A 25 0.11 20.97 23.59
C ALA A 25 1.62 20.90 23.30
N HIS A 26 2.38 20.19 24.13
CA HIS A 26 3.82 19.97 23.96
C HIS A 26 4.14 19.26 22.64
N CYS A 27 3.41 18.19 22.32
CA CYS A 27 3.57 17.47 21.06
C CYS A 27 3.31 18.36 19.83
N THR A 28 2.40 19.32 19.94
CA THR A 28 2.06 20.23 18.84
C THR A 28 3.07 21.38 18.74
N GLN A 29 3.41 22.01 19.86
CA GLN A 29 4.20 23.24 19.90
C GLN A 29 5.71 23.00 19.87
N MET A 30 6.19 21.96 20.56
CA MET A 30 7.62 21.69 20.71
C MET A 30 8.11 20.60 19.76
N LEU A 31 7.31 19.55 19.56
CA LEU A 31 7.68 18.43 18.68
C LEU A 31 7.13 18.55 17.25
N HIS A 32 6.29 19.57 17.00
CA HIS A 32 5.64 19.81 15.71
C HIS A 32 4.96 18.57 15.10
N LEU A 33 4.39 17.71 15.95
CA LEU A 33 3.76 16.47 15.52
C LEU A 33 2.38 16.75 14.93
N THR A 34 2.03 16.00 13.89
CA THR A 34 0.67 16.09 13.32
C THR A 34 -0.36 15.45 14.24
N TYR A 35 -1.59 15.94 14.17
CA TYR A 35 -2.76 15.43 14.88
C TYR A 35 -2.85 13.90 14.88
N LYS A 36 -2.50 13.26 13.75
CA LYS A 36 -2.54 11.80 13.61
C LYS A 36 -1.51 11.09 14.49
N TYR A 37 -0.29 11.62 14.57
CA TYR A 37 0.76 11.05 15.44
C TYR A 37 0.42 11.26 16.91
N ILE A 38 -0.14 12.43 17.26
CA ILE A 38 -0.61 12.70 18.62
C ILE A 38 -1.67 11.68 19.04
N LYS A 39 -2.68 11.42 18.19
CA LYS A 39 -3.67 10.36 18.45
C LYS A 39 -3.05 8.97 18.56
N LEU A 40 -2.03 8.66 17.77
CA LEU A 40 -1.32 7.38 17.86
C LEU A 40 -0.60 7.24 19.20
N TYR A 41 0.05 8.30 19.69
CA TYR A 41 0.71 8.30 20.99
C TYR A 41 -0.30 8.16 22.13
N LEU A 42 -1.42 8.89 22.09
CA LEU A 42 -2.50 8.70 23.07
C LEU A 42 -3.05 7.26 23.08
N ALA A 43 -3.18 6.64 21.91
CA ALA A 43 -3.57 5.23 21.82
C ALA A 43 -2.49 4.30 22.39
N GLY A 44 -1.21 4.60 22.19
CA GLY A 44 -0.08 3.88 22.80
C GLY A 44 -0.07 4.00 24.33
N ILE A 45 -0.28 5.21 24.86
CA ILE A 45 -0.43 5.44 26.31
C ILE A 45 -1.59 4.59 26.83
N ARG A 46 -2.78 4.68 26.23
CA ARG A 46 -3.94 3.85 26.62
C ARG A 46 -3.58 2.36 26.62
N HIS A 47 -2.97 1.86 25.56
CA HIS A 47 -2.60 0.45 25.44
C HIS A 47 -1.63 0.01 26.55
N SER A 48 -0.64 0.83 26.89
CA SER A 48 0.31 0.52 27.97
C SER A 48 -0.38 0.37 29.33
N TYR A 49 -1.40 1.16 29.62
CA TYR A 49 -2.15 1.07 30.89
C TYR A 49 -3.06 -0.15 30.90
N LEU A 50 -3.70 -0.46 29.76
CA LEU A 50 -4.51 -1.67 29.60
C LEU A 50 -3.69 -2.95 29.78
N GLN A 51 -2.42 -2.98 29.34
CA GLN A 51 -1.55 -4.13 29.54
C GLN A 51 -1.14 -4.36 31.00
N LEU A 52 -1.24 -3.32 31.83
CA LEU A 52 -0.90 -3.37 33.26
C LEU A 52 -2.15 -3.52 34.13
N ASP A 53 -3.33 -3.70 33.52
CA ASP A 53 -4.64 -3.71 34.18
C ASP A 53 -4.90 -2.48 35.08
N VAL A 54 -4.28 -1.34 34.75
CA VAL A 54 -4.43 -0.08 35.48
C VAL A 54 -5.49 0.80 34.83
N SER A 55 -6.41 1.32 35.64
CA SER A 55 -7.42 2.27 35.16
C SER A 55 -6.76 3.53 34.58
N THR A 56 -7.24 3.97 33.41
CA THR A 56 -6.74 5.18 32.74
C THR A 56 -7.91 6.05 32.31
N PRO A 57 -7.82 7.40 32.40
CA PRO A 57 -8.83 8.30 31.84
C PRO A 57 -9.03 8.09 30.34
N LEU A 58 -8.02 7.54 29.64
CA LEU A 58 -8.09 7.26 28.20
C LEU A 58 -8.94 6.01 27.86
N SER A 59 -9.40 5.25 28.86
CA SER A 59 -10.35 4.14 28.65
C SER A 59 -11.65 4.66 28.04
N ASN A 60 -12.11 5.82 28.50
CA ASN A 60 -13.22 6.58 27.94
C ASN A 60 -12.75 7.96 27.45
N ILE A 61 -11.95 8.00 26.38
CA ILE A 61 -11.58 9.28 25.72
C ILE A 61 -12.81 10.13 25.38
N SER A 62 -13.96 9.49 25.12
CA SER A 62 -15.22 10.18 24.80
C SER A 62 -15.74 11.06 25.95
N SER A 63 -15.40 10.76 27.20
CA SER A 63 -15.77 11.58 28.37
C SER A 63 -14.81 12.73 28.65
N LEU A 64 -13.63 12.77 28.02
CA LEU A 64 -12.63 13.82 28.19
C LEU A 64 -12.87 14.99 27.21
N LEU A 65 -13.86 15.83 27.51
CA LEU A 65 -14.32 16.90 26.61
C LEU A 65 -13.25 17.96 26.34
N ARG A 66 -12.44 18.33 27.34
CA ARG A 66 -11.40 19.36 27.18
C ARG A 66 -10.29 18.85 26.28
N LEU A 67 -9.85 17.62 26.49
CA LEU A 67 -8.87 16.95 25.62
C LEU A 67 -9.38 16.85 24.18
N GLN A 68 -10.65 16.49 23.98
CA GLN A 68 -11.24 16.43 22.65
C GLN A 68 -11.29 17.79 21.96
N ASN A 69 -11.65 18.85 22.68
CA ASN A 69 -11.71 20.20 22.12
C ASN A 69 -10.32 20.68 21.69
N ILE A 70 -9.28 20.39 22.47
CA ILE A 70 -7.89 20.70 22.10
C ILE A 70 -7.46 19.89 20.88
N LEU A 71 -7.74 18.58 20.85
CA LEU A 71 -7.46 17.74 19.69
C LEU A 71 -8.19 18.24 18.42
N LYS A 72 -9.44 18.70 18.53
CA LYS A 72 -10.18 19.35 17.43
C LYS A 72 -9.51 20.66 17.02
N GLY A 73 -9.08 21.48 17.98
CA GLY A 73 -8.34 22.72 17.74
C GLY A 73 -7.05 22.49 16.97
N VAL A 74 -6.22 21.54 17.43
CA VAL A 74 -4.98 21.13 16.75
C VAL A 74 -5.27 20.71 15.30
N ARG A 75 -6.29 19.88 15.08
CA ARG A 75 -6.67 19.46 13.72
C ARG A 75 -7.10 20.63 12.84
N LYS A 76 -7.86 21.59 13.38
CA LYS A 76 -8.29 22.78 12.64
C LYS A 76 -7.11 23.67 12.24
N VAL A 77 -6.19 23.93 13.18
CA VAL A 77 -5.02 24.79 12.95
C VAL A 77 -4.05 24.17 11.95
N GLN A 78 -3.80 22.86 12.06
CA GLN A 78 -2.89 22.16 11.14
C GLN A 78 -3.48 21.97 9.74
N GLY A 79 -4.82 21.97 9.63
CA GLY A 79 -5.52 21.62 8.39
C GLY A 79 -5.28 20.16 7.96
N ASP A 80 -5.82 19.77 6.82
CA ASP A 80 -5.54 18.49 6.19
C ASP A 80 -4.43 18.66 5.12
N SER A 81 -3.21 18.97 5.55
CA SER A 81 -2.04 19.09 4.66
C SER A 81 -1.47 17.71 4.30
N ARG A 82 -2.20 16.92 3.52
CA ARG A 82 -1.69 15.63 3.03
C ARG A 82 -1.00 15.85 1.69
N GLN A 83 0.31 15.59 1.63
CA GLN A 83 1.02 15.53 0.34
C GLN A 83 0.25 14.57 -0.58
N LYS A 84 -0.25 15.12 -1.69
CA LYS A 84 -1.15 14.42 -2.59
C LYS A 84 -0.34 13.32 -3.27
N ARG A 85 -0.75 12.07 -3.05
CA ARG A 85 -0.10 10.92 -3.68
C ARG A 85 -0.70 10.74 -5.06
N LEU A 86 0.14 10.64 -6.08
CA LEU A 86 -0.32 10.44 -7.45
C LEU A 86 -0.39 8.95 -7.81
N PRO A 87 -1.41 8.55 -8.60
CA PRO A 87 -1.56 7.20 -9.11
C PRO A 87 -0.55 6.90 -10.22
N ILE A 88 -0.01 5.68 -10.26
CA ILE A 88 0.67 5.14 -11.46
C ILE A 88 -0.40 4.44 -12.30
N THR A 89 -1.01 5.17 -13.22
CA THR A 89 -2.03 4.63 -14.15
C THR A 89 -1.40 3.69 -15.17
N TYR A 90 -2.23 3.02 -15.97
CA TYR A 90 -1.74 2.18 -17.07
C TYR A 90 -0.80 2.94 -18.03
N ASP A 91 -1.15 4.18 -18.40
CA ASP A 91 -0.30 5.00 -19.29
C ASP A 91 1.08 5.27 -18.67
N ILE A 92 1.11 5.60 -17.38
CA ILE A 92 2.37 5.82 -16.65
C ILE A 92 3.14 4.50 -16.54
N LEU A 93 2.47 3.36 -16.34
CA LEU A 93 3.10 2.04 -16.32
C LEU A 93 3.76 1.74 -17.68
N CYS A 94 3.10 2.04 -18.80
CA CYS A 94 3.67 1.90 -20.14
C CYS A 94 4.90 2.79 -20.34
N ASN A 95 4.85 4.05 -19.89
CA ASN A 95 5.99 4.96 -19.95
C ASN A 95 7.17 4.48 -19.07
N ILE A 96 6.89 3.98 -17.87
CA ILE A 96 7.91 3.36 -16.99
C ILE A 96 8.53 2.16 -17.71
N TRP A 97 7.71 1.32 -18.34
CA TRP A 97 8.16 0.13 -19.05
C TRP A 97 9.16 0.48 -20.16
N GLN A 98 8.79 1.41 -21.05
CA GLN A 98 9.65 1.87 -22.15
C GLN A 98 10.92 2.56 -21.64
N CYS A 99 10.81 3.38 -20.59
CA CYS A 99 11.98 4.03 -20.01
C CYS A 99 12.97 3.01 -19.43
N LEU A 100 12.48 1.92 -18.82
CA LEU A 100 13.32 0.85 -18.29
C LEU A 100 14.12 0.13 -19.38
N GLU A 101 13.59 -0.02 -20.60
CA GLU A 101 14.30 -0.68 -21.71
C GLU A 101 15.62 0.04 -22.05
N HIS A 102 15.63 1.37 -21.95
CA HIS A 102 16.82 2.21 -22.21
C HIS A 102 17.53 2.68 -20.94
N TYR A 103 17.13 2.20 -19.76
CA TYR A 103 17.73 2.62 -18.51
C TYR A 103 19.10 1.95 -18.28
N GLY A 104 20.05 2.62 -17.64
CA GLY A 104 21.41 2.11 -17.40
C GLY A 104 21.50 1.03 -16.31
N LEU A 105 20.71 -0.05 -16.45
CA LEU A 105 20.71 -1.24 -15.59
C LEU A 105 21.00 -2.49 -16.44
N SER A 106 21.37 -3.59 -15.81
CA SER A 106 21.51 -4.88 -16.50
C SER A 106 20.17 -5.34 -17.09
N GLU A 107 20.20 -6.08 -18.20
CA GLU A 107 18.99 -6.63 -18.84
C GLU A 107 18.15 -7.48 -17.87
N TYR A 108 18.83 -8.25 -17.01
CA TYR A 108 18.19 -9.01 -15.94
C TYR A 108 17.46 -8.11 -14.94
N THR A 109 18.10 -7.04 -14.47
CA THR A 109 17.49 -6.13 -13.49
C THR A 109 16.35 -5.32 -14.11
N LYS A 110 16.44 -4.96 -15.41
CA LYS A 110 15.32 -4.36 -16.16
C LYS A 110 14.12 -5.30 -16.20
N LEU A 111 14.32 -6.55 -16.60
CA LEU A 111 13.27 -7.58 -16.65
C LEU A 111 12.64 -7.80 -15.27
N LEU A 112 13.45 -7.87 -14.21
CA LEU A 112 12.99 -7.99 -12.83
C LEU A 112 12.07 -6.83 -12.46
N LEU A 113 12.48 -5.59 -12.72
CA LEU A 113 11.70 -4.39 -12.39
C LEU A 113 10.42 -4.29 -13.23
N GLN A 114 10.48 -4.61 -14.51
CA GLN A 114 9.31 -4.69 -15.40
C GLN A 114 8.31 -5.73 -14.88
N THR A 115 8.78 -6.93 -14.52
CA THR A 115 7.96 -7.99 -13.94
C THR A 115 7.33 -7.56 -12.62
N ALA A 116 8.10 -6.93 -11.74
CA ALA A 116 7.62 -6.43 -10.46
C ALA A 116 6.58 -5.31 -10.63
N CYS A 117 6.77 -4.38 -11.57
CA CYS A 117 5.81 -3.32 -11.87
C CYS A 117 4.50 -3.88 -12.44
N ALA A 118 4.59 -4.82 -13.39
CA ALA A 118 3.41 -5.48 -13.96
C ALA A 118 2.64 -6.27 -12.89
N LEU A 119 3.35 -7.02 -12.04
CA LEU A 119 2.74 -7.77 -10.94
C LEU A 119 2.08 -6.82 -9.92
N ALA A 120 2.75 -5.72 -9.56
CA ALA A 120 2.23 -4.74 -8.63
C ALA A 120 0.92 -4.10 -9.13
N PHE A 121 0.88 -3.77 -10.41
CA PHE A 121 -0.29 -3.17 -11.05
C PHE A 121 -1.43 -4.18 -11.18
N TYR A 122 -1.24 -5.24 -11.97
CA TYR A 122 -2.33 -6.18 -12.29
C TYR A 122 -2.76 -7.05 -11.10
N GLY A 123 -1.87 -7.31 -10.14
CA GLY A 123 -2.22 -8.03 -8.91
C GLY A 123 -2.84 -7.14 -7.82
N PHE A 124 -3.00 -5.83 -8.07
CA PHE A 124 -3.40 -4.83 -7.08
C PHE A 124 -2.56 -4.89 -5.79
N LEU A 125 -1.27 -5.21 -5.92
CA LEU A 125 -0.45 -5.53 -4.77
C LEU A 125 -0.02 -4.28 -4.02
N ARG A 126 0.08 -4.40 -2.70
CA ARG A 126 0.86 -3.46 -1.89
C ARG A 126 2.33 -3.74 -2.13
N CYS A 127 3.15 -2.69 -2.16
CA CYS A 127 4.60 -2.85 -2.35
C CYS A 127 5.25 -3.84 -1.37
N GLY A 128 4.77 -3.91 -0.12
CA GLY A 128 5.28 -4.89 0.86
C GLY A 128 4.85 -6.35 0.64
N GLU A 129 3.96 -6.65 -0.31
CA GLU A 129 3.52 -8.01 -0.62
C GLU A 129 4.46 -8.71 -1.62
N PHE A 130 5.28 -7.95 -2.37
CA PHE A 130 6.23 -8.50 -3.34
C PHE A 130 7.68 -8.02 -3.14
N THR A 131 7.93 -7.19 -2.13
CA THR A 131 9.28 -6.72 -1.76
C THR A 131 9.57 -7.01 -0.30
N ILE A 132 10.85 -7.10 0.04
CA ILE A 132 11.28 -7.25 1.45
C ILE A 132 11.51 -5.88 2.12
N ARG A 133 11.38 -5.86 3.44
CA ARG A 133 11.80 -4.72 4.27
C ARG A 133 13.13 -5.02 4.93
N GLY A 134 14.11 -4.14 4.74
CA GLY A 134 15.47 -4.38 5.22
C GLY A 134 16.18 -5.45 4.40
N THR A 135 16.98 -6.27 5.05
CA THR A 135 17.84 -7.30 4.43
C THR A 135 17.38 -8.73 4.67
N ARG A 136 16.45 -8.95 5.61
CA ARG A 136 16.03 -10.30 6.00
C ARG A 136 14.92 -10.80 5.07
N PHE A 137 15.22 -11.88 4.37
CA PHE A 137 14.24 -12.67 3.63
C PHE A 137 13.68 -13.78 4.52
N SER A 138 12.37 -14.00 4.46
CA SER A 138 11.68 -15.08 5.17
C SER A 138 10.68 -15.75 4.24
N THR A 139 10.89 -17.04 3.98
CA THR A 139 10.01 -17.87 3.15
C THR A 139 8.57 -17.93 3.67
N ALA A 140 8.36 -17.70 4.98
CA ALA A 140 7.05 -17.69 5.60
C ALA A 140 6.21 -16.44 5.28
N THR A 141 6.84 -15.34 4.84
CA THR A 141 6.15 -14.05 4.63
C THR A 141 6.45 -13.40 3.28
N ASN A 142 7.54 -13.79 2.63
CA ASN A 142 7.98 -13.22 1.36
C ASN A 142 7.73 -14.21 0.22
N LEU A 143 7.53 -13.66 -0.98
CA LEU A 143 7.26 -14.45 -2.17
C LEU A 143 8.48 -15.25 -2.59
N CYS A 144 8.23 -16.53 -2.81
CA CYS A 144 9.18 -17.52 -3.31
C CYS A 144 8.81 -17.93 -4.74
N MET A 145 9.73 -18.62 -5.41
CA MET A 145 9.47 -19.24 -6.72
C MET A 145 8.26 -20.21 -6.65
N SER A 146 8.12 -20.97 -5.55
CA SER A 146 7.01 -21.90 -5.33
C SER A 146 5.62 -21.25 -5.25
N ASP A 147 5.56 -19.95 -5.01
CA ASP A 147 4.30 -19.24 -4.79
C ASP A 147 3.60 -18.86 -6.10
N ILE A 148 4.19 -19.21 -7.24
CA ILE A 148 3.60 -19.02 -8.57
C ILE A 148 3.27 -20.38 -9.18
N ILE A 149 2.02 -20.53 -9.59
CA ILE A 149 1.53 -21.70 -10.32
C ILE A 149 1.02 -21.24 -11.68
N PHE A 150 1.63 -21.73 -12.76
CA PHE A 150 1.21 -21.42 -14.12
C PHE A 150 0.15 -22.41 -14.62
N HIS A 151 -0.92 -21.87 -15.19
CA HIS A 151 -1.96 -22.62 -15.89
C HIS A 151 -1.88 -22.27 -17.38
N MET A 152 -1.21 -23.13 -18.14
CA MET A 152 -0.85 -22.89 -19.54
C MET A 152 -2.06 -22.94 -20.47
N ASP A 153 -2.98 -23.86 -20.19
CA ASP A 153 -4.28 -24.03 -20.84
C ASP A 153 -5.13 -22.75 -20.77
N LYS A 154 -5.21 -22.14 -19.58
CA LYS A 154 -6.00 -20.94 -19.32
C LYS A 154 -5.22 -19.64 -19.55
N ARG A 155 -3.95 -19.74 -19.94
CA ARG A 155 -3.01 -18.60 -20.10
C ARG A 155 -3.06 -17.66 -18.89
N LEU A 156 -2.97 -18.20 -17.68
CA LEU A 156 -2.94 -17.42 -16.44
C LEU A 156 -1.90 -17.98 -15.47
N PHE A 157 -1.56 -17.22 -14.44
CA PHE A 157 -0.86 -17.75 -13.29
C PHE A 157 -1.57 -17.35 -11.99
N VAL A 158 -1.45 -18.21 -10.99
CA VAL A 158 -1.94 -17.95 -9.64
C VAL A 158 -0.75 -17.61 -8.77
N LEU A 159 -0.81 -16.45 -8.11
CA LEU A 159 0.14 -16.03 -7.09
C LEU A 159 -0.46 -16.30 -5.71
N HIS A 160 0.22 -17.11 -4.89
CA HIS A 160 -0.13 -17.31 -3.50
C HIS A 160 0.56 -16.25 -2.60
N LEU A 161 -0.22 -15.28 -2.11
CA LEU A 161 0.26 -14.32 -1.13
C LEU A 161 0.17 -14.93 0.27
N LYS A 162 1.30 -15.28 0.87
CA LYS A 162 1.38 -15.89 2.21
C LYS A 162 0.94 -14.99 3.36
N ALA A 163 1.16 -13.68 3.20
CA ALA A 163 0.84 -12.70 4.22
C ALA A 163 0.38 -11.40 3.58
N SER A 164 -0.58 -10.74 4.21
CA SER A 164 -0.99 -9.39 3.85
C SER A 164 -1.20 -8.54 5.11
N LYS A 165 -1.20 -7.21 4.95
CA LYS A 165 -1.38 -6.27 6.07
C LYS A 165 -2.64 -6.56 6.90
N THR A 166 -3.69 -7.07 6.27
CA THR A 166 -5.00 -7.33 6.90
C THR A 166 -5.21 -8.80 7.24
N ASP A 167 -4.27 -9.67 6.90
CA ASP A 167 -4.33 -11.10 7.19
C ASP A 167 -3.60 -11.38 8.49
N VAL A 168 -4.26 -11.06 9.61
CA VAL A 168 -3.72 -11.22 10.97
C VAL A 168 -3.43 -12.69 11.28
N PHE A 169 -4.15 -13.61 10.65
CA PHE A 169 -4.05 -15.06 10.86
C PHE A 169 -3.16 -15.78 9.82
N ARG A 170 -2.56 -15.05 8.87
CA ARG A 170 -1.70 -15.59 7.80
C ARG A 170 -2.33 -16.75 7.02
N ARG A 171 -3.62 -16.67 6.73
CA ARG A 171 -4.31 -17.68 5.90
C ARG A 171 -3.83 -17.65 4.45
N GLY A 172 -3.26 -16.51 4.03
CA GLY A 172 -2.85 -16.26 2.66
C GLY A 172 -4.03 -16.04 1.71
N VAL A 173 -3.73 -15.60 0.50
CA VAL A 173 -4.74 -15.39 -0.55
C VAL A 173 -4.16 -15.69 -1.93
N ASN A 174 -4.95 -16.36 -2.75
CA ASN A 174 -4.60 -16.62 -4.14
C ASN A 174 -5.05 -15.45 -5.03
N VAL A 175 -4.14 -14.95 -5.85
CA VAL A 175 -4.38 -13.87 -6.81
C VAL A 175 -4.18 -14.44 -8.20
N SER A 176 -5.28 -14.59 -8.93
CA SER A 176 -5.23 -15.05 -10.31
C SER A 176 -4.95 -13.89 -11.25
N ILE A 177 -3.92 -14.03 -12.09
CA ILE A 177 -3.50 -13.01 -13.05
C ILE A 177 -3.53 -13.62 -14.44
N ASN A 178 -4.47 -13.15 -15.26
CA ASN A 178 -4.67 -13.61 -16.62
C ASN A 178 -3.65 -13.00 -17.59
N ALA A 179 -3.41 -13.68 -18.70
CA ALA A 179 -2.86 -13.03 -19.89
C ALA A 179 -3.84 -11.97 -20.38
N MET A 180 -3.28 -10.87 -20.88
CA MET A 180 -4.07 -9.83 -21.53
C MET A 180 -4.31 -10.19 -23.00
N ASN A 181 -5.22 -9.45 -23.64
CA ASN A 181 -5.50 -9.56 -25.06
C ASN A 181 -4.21 -9.40 -25.90
N ARG A 182 -4.27 -9.83 -27.17
CA ARG A 182 -3.16 -9.61 -28.12
C ARG A 182 -2.89 -8.10 -28.22
N ASP A 183 -1.62 -7.75 -28.40
CA ASP A 183 -1.12 -6.38 -28.66
C ASP A 183 -1.05 -5.39 -27.47
N VAL A 184 -1.18 -5.86 -26.22
CA VAL A 184 -0.80 -4.99 -25.09
C VAL A 184 0.73 -4.92 -24.91
N LEU A 185 1.23 -3.72 -24.62
CA LEU A 185 2.63 -3.48 -24.29
C LEU A 185 3.03 -4.27 -23.03
N VAL A 186 2.23 -4.11 -21.96
CA VAL A 186 2.49 -4.72 -20.65
C VAL A 186 1.55 -5.91 -20.42
N CYS A 187 2.05 -7.11 -20.69
CA CYS A 187 1.35 -8.37 -20.38
C CYS A 187 1.98 -9.06 -19.15
N PRO A 188 1.29 -9.11 -17.99
CA PRO A 188 1.85 -9.65 -16.75
C PRO A 188 2.15 -11.15 -16.85
N TYR A 189 1.31 -11.92 -17.54
CA TYR A 189 1.54 -13.35 -17.76
C TYR A 189 2.82 -13.61 -18.56
N ARG A 190 3.01 -12.91 -19.68
CA ARG A 190 4.16 -13.11 -20.57
C ARG A 190 5.47 -12.74 -19.88
N VAL A 191 5.52 -11.58 -19.22
CA VAL A 191 6.73 -11.14 -18.54
C VAL A 191 7.06 -12.01 -17.32
N MET A 192 6.06 -12.39 -16.52
CA MET A 192 6.26 -13.26 -15.37
C MET A 192 6.73 -14.65 -15.80
N LYS A 193 6.13 -15.22 -16.85
CA LYS A 193 6.56 -16.51 -17.41
C LYS A 193 8.01 -16.45 -17.89
N ASN A 194 8.39 -15.39 -18.61
CA ASN A 194 9.76 -15.21 -19.08
C ASN A 194 10.76 -15.09 -17.91
N PHE A 195 10.47 -14.20 -16.95
CA PHE A 195 11.33 -14.00 -15.78
C PHE A 195 11.45 -15.27 -14.93
N HIS A 196 10.34 -15.97 -14.67
CA HIS A 196 10.36 -17.23 -13.94
C HIS A 196 11.18 -18.30 -14.67
N HIS A 197 11.05 -18.39 -16.00
CA HIS A 197 11.85 -19.33 -16.80
C HIS A 197 13.35 -19.04 -16.70
N ILE A 198 13.77 -17.78 -16.83
CA ILE A 198 15.17 -17.36 -16.67
C ILE A 198 15.68 -17.70 -15.26
N ARG A 199 14.88 -17.47 -14.22
CA ARG A 199 15.23 -17.85 -12.84
C ARG A 199 15.41 -19.36 -12.68
N THR A 200 14.53 -20.17 -13.29
CA THR A 200 14.62 -21.63 -13.27
C THR A 200 15.89 -22.12 -13.98
N LEU A 201 16.22 -21.55 -15.15
CA LEU A 201 17.45 -21.88 -15.88
C LEU A 201 18.72 -21.51 -15.08
N ALA A 202 18.66 -20.43 -14.30
CA ALA A 202 19.73 -20.05 -13.38
C ALA A 202 19.81 -20.90 -12.10
N GLY A 203 19.03 -21.98 -11.99
CA GLY A 203 19.07 -22.92 -10.87
C GLY A 203 18.31 -22.48 -9.62
N ALA A 204 17.35 -21.56 -9.74
CA ALA A 204 16.56 -21.10 -8.59
C ALA A 204 15.75 -22.27 -7.98
N ARG A 205 15.82 -22.39 -6.65
CA ARG A 205 15.06 -23.36 -5.86
C ARG A 205 13.67 -22.84 -5.53
N ALA A 206 12.78 -23.76 -5.16
CA ALA A 206 11.40 -23.45 -4.78
C ALA A 206 11.30 -22.38 -3.67
N CYS A 207 12.19 -22.43 -2.68
CA CYS A 207 12.23 -21.50 -1.55
C CYS A 207 12.95 -20.17 -1.83
N ASP A 208 13.61 -20.03 -2.98
CA ASP A 208 14.34 -18.81 -3.31
C ASP A 208 13.40 -17.63 -3.50
N PRO A 209 13.83 -16.39 -3.21
CA PRO A 209 13.03 -15.20 -3.44
C PRO A 209 12.56 -15.12 -4.90
N LEU A 210 11.27 -14.86 -5.09
CA LEU A 210 10.69 -14.68 -6.43
C LEU A 210 11.45 -13.58 -7.20
N PHE A 211 11.64 -12.42 -6.57
CA PHE A 211 12.46 -11.33 -7.12
C PHE A 211 13.82 -11.30 -6.43
N LEU A 212 14.83 -11.90 -7.05
CA LEU A 212 16.23 -11.88 -6.62
C LEU A 212 17.02 -10.93 -7.52
N MET A 213 17.69 -9.95 -6.95
CA MET A 213 18.53 -9.01 -7.71
C MET A 213 19.84 -9.68 -8.15
N ASP A 214 20.53 -9.05 -9.10
CA ASP A 214 21.87 -9.44 -9.58
C ASP A 214 22.90 -9.63 -8.46
N ASN A 215 22.83 -8.82 -7.41
CA ASN A 215 23.69 -8.94 -6.21
C ASN A 215 23.30 -10.08 -5.25
N GLY A 216 22.43 -11.01 -5.65
CA GLY A 216 22.02 -12.17 -4.86
C GLY A 216 21.09 -11.85 -3.69
N ARG A 217 20.59 -10.62 -3.56
CA ARG A 217 19.64 -10.24 -2.51
C ARG A 217 18.22 -10.16 -3.04
N ALA A 218 17.25 -10.47 -2.19
CA ALA A 218 15.84 -10.28 -2.53
C ALA A 218 15.52 -8.79 -2.78
N LEU A 219 14.57 -8.52 -3.67
CA LEU A 219 14.16 -7.17 -4.04
C LEU A 219 13.67 -6.38 -2.81
N SER A 220 14.46 -5.38 -2.42
CA SER A 220 14.10 -4.51 -1.30
C SER A 220 13.07 -3.46 -1.72
N ARG A 221 12.17 -3.12 -0.80
CA ARG A 221 11.18 -2.05 -0.97
C ARG A 221 11.84 -0.71 -1.30
N THR A 222 12.95 -0.41 -0.65
CA THR A 222 13.68 0.84 -0.82
C THR A 222 14.25 0.94 -2.22
N PHE A 223 14.98 -0.10 -2.67
CA PHE A 223 15.51 -0.14 -4.03
C PHE A 223 14.40 0.00 -5.08
N PHE A 224 13.33 -0.79 -4.97
CA PHE A 224 12.21 -0.73 -5.92
C PHE A 224 11.60 0.68 -6.02
N ILE A 225 11.26 1.30 -4.88
CA ILE A 225 10.62 2.62 -4.88
C ILE A 225 11.59 3.69 -5.39
N THR A 226 12.86 3.66 -4.97
CA THR A 226 13.85 4.65 -5.40
C THR A 226 14.11 4.56 -6.90
N THR A 227 14.23 3.35 -7.46
CA THR A 227 14.43 3.16 -8.90
C THR A 227 13.21 3.61 -9.69
N VAL A 228 11.99 3.24 -9.28
CA VAL A 228 10.76 3.72 -9.94
C VAL A 228 10.65 5.24 -9.87
N LYS A 229 11.01 5.87 -8.75
CA LYS A 229 11.05 7.33 -8.63
C LYS A 229 12.05 7.97 -9.57
N ALA A 230 13.25 7.39 -9.71
CA ALA A 230 14.27 7.88 -10.63
C ALA A 230 13.80 7.80 -12.09
N VAL A 231 13.15 6.69 -12.47
CA VAL A 231 12.51 6.52 -13.79
C VAL A 231 11.42 7.58 -14.01
N LEU A 232 10.54 7.79 -13.03
CA LEU A 232 9.49 8.80 -13.09
C LEU A 232 10.06 10.23 -13.23
N SER A 233 11.13 10.55 -12.51
CA SER A 233 11.83 11.83 -12.66
C SER A 233 12.40 12.03 -14.07
N ARG A 234 12.97 10.98 -14.69
CA ARG A 234 13.45 11.06 -16.09
C ARG A 234 12.31 11.28 -17.09
N LEU A 235 11.14 10.76 -16.78
CA LEU A 235 9.92 10.97 -17.58
C LEU A 235 9.25 12.34 -17.32
N GLY A 236 9.83 13.21 -16.49
CA GLY A 236 9.32 14.55 -16.21
C GLY A 236 8.24 14.60 -15.11
N TYR A 237 7.97 13.51 -14.40
CA TYR A 237 7.01 13.51 -13.29
C TYR A 237 7.67 13.98 -11.97
N ASP A 238 6.91 14.67 -11.12
CA ASP A 238 7.34 14.93 -9.74
C ASP A 238 7.35 13.63 -8.92
N SER A 239 8.53 13.04 -8.77
CA SER A 239 8.73 11.77 -8.08
C SER A 239 8.46 11.84 -6.57
N GLN A 240 8.36 13.02 -5.96
CA GLN A 240 7.99 13.16 -4.54
C GLN A 240 6.53 12.75 -4.30
N CYS A 241 5.66 12.97 -5.27
CA CYS A 241 4.25 12.59 -5.22
C CYS A 241 3.99 11.07 -5.34
N TYR A 242 5.01 10.27 -5.67
CA TYR A 242 4.88 8.82 -5.86
C TYR A 242 5.48 8.03 -4.69
N ASN A 243 4.93 6.85 -4.40
CA ASN A 243 5.47 5.90 -3.43
C ASN A 243 4.94 4.48 -3.68
N GLY A 244 5.28 3.53 -2.82
CA GLY A 244 4.85 2.13 -2.96
C GLY A 244 3.33 1.89 -2.90
N HIS A 245 2.50 2.91 -2.64
CA HIS A 245 1.04 2.82 -2.74
C HIS A 245 0.50 3.32 -4.09
N SER A 246 1.32 4.02 -4.89
CA SER A 246 0.91 4.66 -6.15
C SER A 246 0.47 3.65 -7.22
N PHE A 247 1.09 2.47 -7.29
CA PHE A 247 0.64 1.39 -8.19
C PHE A 247 -0.79 0.96 -7.85
N ARG A 248 -1.05 0.67 -6.58
CA ARG A 248 -2.36 0.22 -6.12
C ARG A 248 -3.45 1.30 -6.27
N MET A 249 -3.10 2.58 -6.12
CA MET A 249 -4.00 3.69 -6.46
C MET A 249 -4.28 3.76 -7.96
N GLY A 250 -3.24 3.60 -8.78
CA GLY A 250 -3.34 3.82 -10.20
C GLY A 250 -3.99 2.68 -10.97
N VAL A 251 -3.85 1.42 -10.54
CA VAL A 251 -4.68 0.34 -11.09
C VAL A 251 -6.16 0.54 -10.77
N ALA A 252 -6.50 0.99 -9.55
CA ALA A 252 -7.89 1.31 -9.18
C ALA A 252 -8.46 2.44 -10.06
N THR A 253 -7.65 3.48 -10.28
CA THR A 253 -8.00 4.62 -11.12
C THR A 253 -8.19 4.18 -12.58
N SER A 254 -7.29 3.32 -13.08
CA SER A 254 -7.36 2.79 -14.44
C SER A 254 -8.56 1.87 -14.64
N ALA A 255 -8.89 1.04 -13.65
CA ALA A 255 -10.05 0.17 -13.66
C ALA A 255 -11.36 0.96 -13.74
N VAL A 256 -11.49 2.05 -12.98
CA VAL A 256 -12.66 2.94 -13.08
C VAL A 256 -12.74 3.63 -14.43
N LYS A 257 -11.61 4.12 -14.96
CA LYS A 257 -11.57 4.69 -16.32
C LYS A 257 -11.99 3.68 -17.39
N ALA A 258 -11.65 2.41 -17.20
CA ALA A 258 -12.06 1.31 -18.06
C ALA A 258 -13.51 0.83 -17.83
N GLY A 259 -14.29 1.49 -16.96
CA GLY A 259 -15.68 1.16 -16.70
C GLY A 259 -15.89 -0.12 -15.87
N ILE A 260 -14.86 -0.64 -15.21
CA ILE A 260 -14.99 -1.83 -14.36
C ILE A 260 -15.89 -1.50 -13.16
N PRO A 261 -16.92 -2.33 -12.86
CA PRO A 261 -17.78 -2.14 -11.71
C PRO A 261 -17.02 -2.08 -10.37
N ASP A 262 -17.49 -1.20 -9.50
CA ASP A 262 -16.87 -0.91 -8.20
C ASP A 262 -16.68 -2.17 -7.31
N HIS A 263 -17.64 -3.09 -7.32
CA HIS A 263 -17.53 -4.34 -6.55
C HIS A 263 -16.42 -5.27 -7.07
N LEU A 264 -16.18 -5.30 -8.39
CA LEU A 264 -15.06 -6.04 -8.97
C LEU A 264 -13.73 -5.37 -8.62
N ILE A 265 -13.65 -4.04 -8.68
CA ILE A 265 -12.47 -3.29 -8.22
C ILE A 265 -12.19 -3.57 -6.75
N GLN A 266 -13.23 -3.57 -5.91
CA GLN A 266 -13.13 -3.91 -4.49
C GLN A 266 -12.56 -5.31 -4.28
N THR A 267 -13.04 -6.28 -5.06
CA THR A 267 -12.63 -7.68 -5.02
C THR A 267 -11.18 -7.87 -5.49
N LEU A 268 -10.84 -7.35 -6.67
CA LEU A 268 -9.49 -7.38 -7.24
C LEU A 268 -8.47 -6.73 -6.31
N GLY A 269 -8.85 -5.58 -5.73
CA GLY A 269 -8.02 -4.90 -4.77
C GLY A 269 -7.95 -5.56 -3.40
N ARG A 270 -8.85 -6.48 -3.04
CA ARG A 270 -8.95 -7.03 -1.68
C ARG A 270 -9.17 -5.91 -0.64
N TRP A 271 -10.07 -4.97 -0.94
CA TRP A 271 -10.44 -3.90 -0.01
C TRP A 271 -11.62 -4.33 0.86
N SER A 272 -11.40 -4.45 2.16
CA SER A 272 -12.46 -4.78 3.14
C SER A 272 -13.45 -3.64 3.39
N SER A 273 -13.18 -2.45 2.87
CA SER A 273 -14.00 -1.25 3.05
C SER A 273 -13.93 -0.36 1.82
N ASN A 274 -14.83 0.61 1.75
CA ASN A 274 -14.91 1.68 0.73
C ASN A 274 -13.69 2.62 0.70
N THR A 275 -12.53 2.20 1.21
CA THR A 275 -11.27 2.95 1.12
C THR A 275 -10.81 3.17 -0.32
N TYR A 276 -11.22 2.31 -1.26
CA TYR A 276 -10.96 2.51 -2.68
C TYR A 276 -11.74 3.71 -3.25
N CYS A 277 -12.86 4.10 -2.64
CA CYS A 277 -13.63 5.30 -3.01
C CYS A 277 -12.77 6.57 -3.00
N ARG A 278 -11.70 6.60 -2.19
CA ARG A 278 -10.74 7.73 -2.15
C ARG A 278 -9.80 7.79 -3.37
N TYR A 279 -9.69 6.71 -4.13
CA TYR A 279 -8.87 6.67 -5.35
C TYR A 279 -9.68 7.01 -6.59
N ILE A 280 -10.99 6.88 -6.50
CA ILE A 280 -11.93 7.14 -7.58
C ILE A 280 -12.47 8.56 -7.37
N ASN A 281 -11.76 9.54 -7.92
CA ASN A 281 -12.29 10.89 -7.91
C ASN A 281 -13.50 10.89 -8.85
N VAL A 282 -14.71 11.05 -8.29
CA VAL A 282 -15.94 11.05 -9.10
C VAL A 282 -15.92 12.34 -9.90
N HIS A 283 -15.52 12.25 -11.17
CA HIS A 283 -15.56 13.40 -12.06
C HIS A 283 -17.01 13.90 -12.17
N PRO A 284 -17.28 15.22 -12.18
CA PRO A 284 -18.63 15.77 -12.32
C PRO A 284 -19.40 15.19 -13.51
N ASP A 285 -18.71 14.81 -14.58
CA ASP A 285 -19.32 14.16 -15.75
C ASP A 285 -19.91 12.79 -15.43
N ARG A 286 -19.31 12.03 -14.51
CA ARG A 286 -19.89 10.74 -14.07
C ARG A 286 -21.13 10.94 -13.22
N ILE A 287 -21.17 12.00 -12.43
CA ILE A 287 -22.37 12.38 -11.68
C ILE A 287 -23.47 12.75 -12.68
N SER A 288 -23.14 13.60 -13.65
CA SER A 288 -24.07 14.03 -14.71
C SER A 288 -24.56 12.85 -15.55
N PHE A 289 -23.67 11.92 -15.92
CA PHE A 289 -24.02 10.70 -16.65
C PHE A 289 -24.93 9.79 -15.82
N ALA A 290 -24.59 9.55 -14.54
CA ALA A 290 -25.41 8.73 -13.65
C ALA A 290 -26.80 9.34 -13.45
N GLN A 291 -26.89 10.66 -13.23
CA GLN A 291 -28.15 11.38 -13.12
C GLN A 291 -29.00 11.28 -14.40
N ARG A 292 -28.38 11.34 -15.59
CA ARG A 292 -29.09 11.13 -16.86
C ARG A 292 -29.60 9.70 -17.00
N GLN A 293 -28.82 8.70 -16.62
CA GLN A 293 -29.24 7.29 -16.67
C GLN A 293 -30.38 6.96 -15.72
N MET A 294 -30.50 7.64 -14.58
CA MET A 294 -31.64 7.45 -13.65
C MET A 294 -33.01 7.78 -14.29
N SER A 295 -33.02 8.59 -15.35
CA SER A 295 -34.24 8.97 -16.07
C SER A 295 -34.52 8.09 -17.30
N GLN A 296 -33.65 7.13 -17.62
CA GLN A 296 -33.90 6.19 -18.70
C GLN A 296 -34.98 5.20 -18.25
N ARG A 297 -36.12 5.19 -18.96
CA ARG A 297 -37.12 4.13 -18.80
C ARG A 297 -36.53 2.84 -19.34
N ASP A 298 -36.74 1.73 -18.64
CA ASP A 298 -36.43 0.40 -19.16
C ASP A 298 -37.22 0.19 -20.46
N ILE A 299 -36.54 0.36 -21.59
CA ILE A 299 -37.05 -0.09 -22.89
C ILE A 299 -36.50 -1.50 -23.06
N ASN A 300 -37.13 -2.47 -22.40
CA ASN A 300 -37.01 -3.89 -22.70
C ASN A 300 -38.32 -4.58 -22.28
N ASN A 301 -39.20 -4.77 -23.26
CA ASN A 301 -40.11 -5.91 -23.38
C ASN A 301 -39.38 -6.98 -24.19
#